data_AF-A0A527CU25-F1
#
_entry.id   AF-A0A527CU25-F1
#
_cell.length_a   1.000
_cell.length_b   1.000
_cell.length_c   1.000
_cell.angle_alpha   90.00
_cell.angle_beta   90.00
_cell.angle_gamma   90.00
#
_symmetry.space_group_name_H-M   'P 1'
#
loop_
_entity.id
_entity.type
_entity.pdbx_description
1 polymer ?
#
loop_
_entity_poly.entity_id
_entity_poly.type
_entity_poly.pdbx_seq_one_letter_code
_entity_poly.pdbx_strand_id
1 'polypeptide(L)'
;GGTLAGVAFGLKAKSRDVKIALADPLGAALYSFYTSGELKSEGSSITEGIGQGRITANLEGFTPDISFQIPDEDALPIVFDLIQEEGLCVGGSTGIN
;
A
#
# COMPACT_ATOMS: atom_id res chain seq x y z
N GLY A 1 -7.31 0.23 2.62
CA GLY A 1 -8.55 -0.56 2.68
C GLY A 1 -9.55 -0.09 1.65
N GLY A 2 -10.37 0.91 2.00
CA GLY A 2 -11.43 1.41 1.10
C GLY A 2 -10.92 1.96 -0.24
N THR A 3 -9.87 2.79 -0.21
CA THR A 3 -9.29 3.38 -1.44
C THR A 3 -8.83 2.31 -2.42
N LEU A 4 -7.92 1.42 -2.01
CA LEU A 4 -7.33 0.42 -2.90
C LEU A 4 -8.38 -0.55 -3.45
N ALA A 5 -9.20 -1.17 -2.59
CA ALA A 5 -10.20 -2.14 -3.04
C ALA A 5 -11.29 -1.48 -3.89
N GLY A 6 -11.80 -0.32 -3.49
CA GLY A 6 -12.83 0.41 -4.24
C GLY A 6 -12.36 0.86 -5.62
N VAL A 7 -11.16 1.44 -5.69
CA VAL A 7 -10.55 1.85 -6.98
C VAL A 7 -10.27 0.62 -7.85
N ALA A 8 -9.76 -0.47 -7.28
CA ALA A 8 -9.51 -1.71 -8.01
C ALA A 8 -10.78 -2.27 -8.65
N PHE A 9 -11.87 -2.40 -7.90
CA PHE A 9 -13.14 -2.88 -8.42
C PHE A 9 -13.70 -1.95 -9.50
N GLY A 10 -13.63 -0.63 -9.29
CA GLY A 10 -14.07 0.37 -10.28
C GLY A 10 -13.29 0.29 -11.60
N LEU A 11 -11.95 0.23 -11.52
CA LEU A 11 -11.09 0.16 -12.71
C LEU A 11 -11.25 -1.19 -13.44
N LYS A 12 -11.26 -2.32 -12.71
CA LYS A 12 -11.42 -3.65 -13.31
C LYS A 12 -12.80 -3.88 -13.93
N ALA A 13 -13.83 -3.17 -13.47
CA ALA A 13 -15.14 -3.15 -14.13
C ALA A 13 -15.10 -2.46 -15.50
N LYS A 14 -14.14 -1.56 -15.74
CA LYS A 14 -13.96 -0.87 -17.03
C LYS A 14 -12.98 -1.60 -17.95
N SER A 15 -11.87 -2.09 -17.41
CA SER A 15 -10.92 -2.92 -18.15
C SER A 15 -10.26 -3.94 -17.23
N ARG A 16 -10.32 -5.22 -17.61
CA ARG A 16 -9.68 -6.32 -16.86
C ARG A 16 -8.16 -6.32 -16.99
N ASP A 17 -7.61 -5.54 -17.91
CA ASP A 17 -6.17 -5.48 -18.16
C ASP A 17 -5.43 -4.61 -17.13
N VAL A 18 -6.17 -3.76 -16.40
CA VAL A 18 -5.59 -2.91 -15.35
C VAL A 18 -5.02 -3.79 -14.24
N LYS A 19 -3.74 -3.59 -13.95
CA LYS A 19 -3.03 -4.21 -12.83
C LYS A 19 -3.13 -3.33 -11.59
N ILE A 20 -3.38 -3.95 -10.46
CA ILE A 20 -3.50 -3.31 -9.16
C ILE A 20 -2.38 -3.84 -8.27
N ALA A 21 -1.54 -2.94 -7.80
CA ALA A 21 -0.49 -3.25 -6.84
C ALA A 21 -0.89 -2.78 -5.43
N LEU A 22 -0.54 -3.58 -4.42
CA LEU A 22 -0.51 -3.16 -3.02
C LEU A 22 0.92 -2.71 -2.68
N ALA A 23 1.07 -1.50 -2.16
CA ALA A 23 2.27 -1.07 -1.46
C ALA A 23 1.99 -1.07 0.04
N ASP A 24 2.68 -1.94 0.78
CA ASP A 24 2.47 -2.15 2.21
C ASP A 24 3.74 -1.79 2.99
N PRO A 25 3.66 -0.97 4.06
CA PRO A 25 4.84 -0.63 4.85
C PRO A 25 5.29 -1.81 5.72
N LEU A 26 6.51 -1.76 6.23
CA LEU A 26 6.94 -2.66 7.31
C LEU A 26 6.00 -2.55 8.53
N GLY A 27 5.78 -3.66 9.23
CA GLY A 27 4.83 -3.78 10.34
C GLY A 27 3.38 -4.05 9.92
N ALA A 28 3.03 -3.87 8.64
CA ALA A 28 1.73 -4.28 8.11
C ALA A 28 1.68 -5.80 7.84
N ALA A 29 0.46 -6.36 7.78
CA ALA A 29 0.26 -7.80 7.58
C ALA A 29 -0.25 -8.16 6.17
N LEU A 30 -0.63 -7.18 5.35
CA LEU A 30 -1.34 -7.46 4.10
C LEU A 30 -0.40 -8.00 3.02
N TYR A 31 0.84 -7.52 2.94
CA TYR A 31 1.84 -8.07 2.02
C TYR A 31 2.07 -9.56 2.26
N SER A 32 2.32 -9.95 3.52
CA SER A 32 2.50 -11.36 3.89
C SER A 32 1.25 -12.17 3.55
N PHE A 33 0.06 -11.64 3.86
CA PHE A 33 -1.19 -12.34 3.58
C PHE A 33 -1.39 -12.60 2.09
N TYR A 34 -1.17 -11.60 1.22
CA TYR A 34 -1.40 -11.76 -0.21
C TYR A 34 -0.30 -12.54 -0.94
N THR A 35 0.91 -12.64 -0.39
CA THR A 35 2.03 -13.37 -1.01
C THR A 35 2.22 -14.78 -0.48
N SER A 36 1.89 -15.04 0.79
CA SER A 36 2.12 -16.31 1.48
C SER A 36 0.87 -16.95 2.10
N GLY A 37 -0.23 -16.20 2.22
CA GLY A 37 -1.46 -16.64 2.88
C GLY A 37 -1.50 -16.39 4.40
N GLU A 38 -0.41 -15.93 5.00
CA GLU A 38 -0.32 -15.70 6.45
C GLU A 38 -0.42 -14.21 6.81
N LEU A 39 -1.31 -13.88 7.75
CA LEU A 39 -1.35 -12.55 8.37
C LEU A 39 -0.21 -12.43 9.39
N LYS A 40 0.95 -12.03 8.89
CA LYS A 40 2.17 -11.84 9.67
C LYS A 40 2.67 -10.41 9.52
N SER A 41 2.90 -9.75 10.64
CA SER A 41 3.51 -8.42 10.72
C SER A 41 4.93 -8.53 11.24
N GLU A 42 5.90 -8.01 10.50
CA GLU A 42 7.31 -7.89 10.93
C GLU A 42 7.84 -6.48 10.66
N GLY A 43 8.71 -6.01 11.57
CA GLY A 43 9.23 -4.64 11.53
C GLY A 43 8.21 -3.58 11.96
N SER A 44 8.47 -2.34 11.59
CA SER A 44 7.64 -1.18 11.90
C SER A 44 7.89 -0.07 10.88
N SER A 45 6.94 0.84 10.75
CA SER A 45 7.06 2.04 9.93
C SER A 45 6.62 3.26 10.75
N ILE A 46 7.25 4.41 10.50
CA ILE A 46 6.85 5.71 11.05
C ILE A 46 5.70 6.34 10.26
N THR A 47 5.29 5.73 9.14
CA THR A 47 4.16 6.22 8.35
C THR A 47 2.84 6.08 9.11
N GLU A 48 1.97 7.06 8.94
CA GLU A 48 0.67 7.11 9.61
C GLU A 48 -0.49 6.92 8.60
N GLY A 49 -1.63 6.44 9.10
CA GLY A 49 -2.85 6.26 8.31
C GLY A 49 -2.88 5.01 7.40
N ILE A 50 -1.76 4.29 7.28
CA ILE A 50 -1.61 3.01 6.58
C ILE A 50 -1.02 1.94 7.51
N GLY A 51 -0.82 0.72 7.01
CA GLY A 51 -0.32 -0.41 7.80
C GLY A 51 -1.42 -1.18 8.54
N GLN A 52 -2.07 -2.12 7.84
CA GLN A 52 -3.22 -2.85 8.38
C GLN A 52 -2.83 -4.26 8.85
N GLY A 53 -3.34 -4.68 10.02
CA GLY A 53 -3.07 -5.99 10.62
C GLY A 53 -4.13 -7.08 10.38
N ARG A 54 -5.24 -6.76 9.69
CA ARG A 54 -6.35 -7.69 9.42
C ARG A 54 -7.08 -7.39 8.12
N ILE A 55 -7.78 -8.38 7.59
CA ILE A 55 -8.73 -8.19 6.49
C ILE A 55 -9.99 -7.51 7.04
N THR A 56 -10.11 -6.21 6.79
CA THR A 56 -11.31 -5.45 7.10
C THR A 56 -12.44 -5.79 6.12
N ALA A 57 -13.70 -5.50 6.46
CA ALA A 57 -14.83 -5.70 5.55
C ALA A 57 -14.64 -5.02 4.17
N ASN A 58 -13.98 -3.85 4.12
CA ASN A 58 -13.67 -3.17 2.85
C ASN A 58 -12.67 -3.92 1.95
N LEU A 59 -11.93 -4.90 2.49
CA LEU A 59 -10.95 -5.72 1.77
C LEU A 59 -11.51 -7.12 1.42
N GLU A 60 -12.75 -7.42 1.80
CA GLU A 60 -13.37 -8.70 1.47
C GLU A 60 -13.49 -8.86 -0.05
N GLY A 61 -13.05 -10.01 -0.57
CA GLY A 61 -13.03 -10.31 -2.00
C GLY A 61 -11.97 -9.54 -2.81
N PHE A 62 -11.14 -8.70 -2.17
CA PHE A 62 -10.03 -8.03 -2.83
C PHE A 62 -8.79 -8.91 -2.88
N THR A 63 -8.12 -8.94 -4.03
CA THR A 63 -6.80 -9.56 -4.23
C THR A 63 -6.02 -8.70 -5.22
N PRO A 64 -4.84 -8.17 -4.83
CA PRO A 64 -4.00 -7.40 -5.74
C PRO A 64 -3.35 -8.33 -6.78
N ASP A 65 -2.97 -7.78 -7.94
CA ASP A 65 -2.19 -8.51 -8.95
C ASP A 65 -0.73 -8.63 -8.51
N ILE A 66 -0.22 -7.64 -7.77
CA ILE A 66 1.16 -7.57 -7.28
C ILE A 66 1.14 -6.98 -5.86
N SER A 67 2.02 -7.44 -4.99
CA SER A 67 2.21 -6.84 -3.67
C SER A 67 3.69 -6.50 -3.47
N PHE A 68 3.96 -5.32 -2.94
CA PHE A 68 5.28 -4.85 -2.54
C PHE A 68 5.29 -4.56 -1.04
N GLN A 69 6.43 -4.82 -0.40
CA GLN A 69 6.70 -4.38 0.97
C GLN A 69 7.76 -3.29 0.91
N ILE A 70 7.43 -2.09 1.40
CA ILE A 70 8.26 -0.90 1.25
C ILE A 70 8.83 -0.48 2.62
N PRO A 71 10.14 -0.50 2.80
CA PRO A 71 10.82 0.08 3.96
C PRO A 71 10.70 1.61 4.00
N ASP A 72 10.73 2.19 5.21
CA ASP A 72 10.77 3.66 5.37
C ASP A 72 12.02 4.29 4.72
N GLU A 73 13.13 3.55 4.68
CA GLU A 73 14.38 3.97 4.02
C GLU A 73 14.24 4.18 2.51
N ASP A 74 13.26 3.53 1.86
CA ASP A 74 12.95 3.74 0.45
C ASP A 74 11.92 4.87 0.27
N ALA A 75 10.92 4.96 1.17
CA ALA A 75 9.81 5.91 1.05
C ALA A 75 10.18 7.36 1.45
N LEU A 76 11.01 7.55 2.48
CA LEU A 76 11.33 8.88 3.00
C LEU A 76 12.16 9.73 2.02
N PRO A 77 13.18 9.20 1.32
CA PRO A 77 13.89 9.96 0.29
C PRO A 77 12.93 10.52 -0.76
N ILE A 78 11.98 9.72 -1.25
CA ILE A 78 10.99 10.15 -2.25
C ILE A 78 10.17 11.36 -1.73
N VAL A 79 9.72 11.32 -0.47
CA VAL A 79 8.98 12.45 0.12
C VAL A 79 9.85 13.71 0.22
N PHE A 80 11.13 13.57 0.55
CA PHE A 80 12.05 14.72 0.63
C PHE A 80 12.40 15.27 -0.75
N ASP A 81 12.58 14.42 -1.75
CA ASP A 81 12.84 14.81 -3.13
C ASP A 81 11.62 15.56 -3.69
N LEU A 82 10.39 15.07 -3.43
CA LEU A 82 9.15 15.74 -3.87
C LEU A 82 9.03 17.19 -3.38
N ILE A 83 9.43 17.51 -2.14
CA ILE A 83 9.40 18.89 -1.65
C ILE A 83 10.57 19.72 -2.21
N GLN A 84 11.75 19.13 -2.37
CA GLN A 84 12.95 19.84 -2.82
C GLN A 84 12.95 20.12 -4.32
N GLU A 85 12.50 19.16 -5.12
CA GLU A 85 12.59 19.16 -6.58
C GLU A 85 11.27 19.55 -7.24
N GLU A 86 10.13 19.20 -6.63
CA GLU A 86 8.79 19.41 -7.21
C GLU A 86 7.91 20.38 -6.41
N GLY A 87 8.36 20.82 -5.22
CA GLY A 87 7.61 21.74 -4.37
C GLY A 87 6.36 21.13 -3.71
N LEU A 88 6.28 19.80 -3.61
CA LEU A 88 5.14 19.07 -3.06
C LEU A 88 5.42 18.63 -1.61
N CYS A 89 4.74 19.26 -0.65
CA CYS A 89 4.78 18.85 0.76
C CYS A 89 3.69 17.81 1.05
N VAL A 90 4.08 16.54 1.15
CA VAL A 90 3.17 15.40 1.28
C VAL A 90 3.50 14.53 2.49
N GLY A 91 2.53 13.70 2.91
CA GLY A 91 2.71 12.77 4.04
C GLY A 91 3.38 11.45 3.65
N GLY A 92 3.81 10.67 4.65
CA GLY A 92 4.59 9.43 4.43
C GLY A 92 3.88 8.35 3.61
N SER A 93 2.55 8.26 3.65
CA SER A 93 1.81 7.33 2.80
C SER A 93 1.91 7.65 1.30
N THR A 94 2.32 8.86 0.92
CA THR A 94 2.62 9.21 -0.48
C THR A 94 3.97 8.64 -0.91
N GLY A 95 4.99 8.61 -0.03
CA GLY A 95 6.26 7.96 -0.35
C GLY A 95 6.17 6.44 -0.47
N ILE A 96 5.18 5.83 0.21
CA ILE A 96 4.90 4.39 0.10
C ILE A 96 4.17 4.06 -1.22
N ASN A 97 3.34 4.96 -1.75
CA ASN A 97 2.54 4.75 -2.97
C ASN A 97 3.34 5.03 -4.24
#